data_AF-A0A4S2GR56-F1
#
_entry.id   AF-A0A4S2GR56-F1
#
_cell.length_a   1.000
_cell.length_b   1.000
_cell.length_c   1.000
_cell.angle_alpha   90.00
_cell.angle_beta   90.00
_cell.angle_gamma   90.00
#
_symmetry.space_group_name_H-M   'P 1'
#
loop_
_entity.id
_entity.type
_entity.pdbx_description
1 polymer ?
#
loop_
_entity_poly.entity_id
_entity_poly.type
_entity_poly.pdbx_seq_one_letter_code
_entity_poly.pdbx_strand_id
1 'polypeptide(L)'
;MIWDNGRKKRKEWAFLKHQIEDLVFKEIVWARPYKTEAVWEVLSHLAALSRGAVIWEVRSQNGKVSYLIGAAARYIRNIEEAIKAHGDILFHEVGTEKRAAVTTARQLKISHPTLSLKTDITEAVIRAGLAALTENKNSTEMVVQIILGRAYAPSPVPTNLADPNATWLQVLFGDVQKASAESRKTVREKAEQHIFQAVIRIGITGENNSARLQSVISAFKVLESAGVRIHTENIKSHDLNSAHVPWHFPLQLSVRELANFLLLPAGEEKLPGTPGLHPRLTLPPQWYYSPTNQKMDRSFAVSMDAINPKRLSISPKDSLEHTICLGPTGSGKSTAMLHLILADITAGRSVLVLDPKADLITSILERIPEKRMGDVVIIDPSDPCPCGFNPLAFKDYGSPSLIADATLSVLKEIFSDCWGIYTQDVLTAALLTLVETENSTLLWLLPLLTDERFRQKITNKVKDRIALRPFWEQFEALRDTEKRQQISPVLNKLRQLTLRPGLRNILGQAKPKFSLTDLFYKRKIVMIPLNKGLTGGESARLLGSLIVGLTWTL
;
A
#
# COMPACT_ATOMS: atom_id res chain seq x y z
N MET A 1 63.00 32.73 10.24
CA MET A 1 62.07 31.65 10.68
C MET A 1 60.72 31.72 9.92
N ILE A 2 60.71 31.94 8.58
CA ILE A 2 59.47 32.18 7.80
C ILE A 2 59.47 31.37 6.47
N TRP A 3 60.03 30.16 6.45
CA TRP A 3 60.12 29.35 5.21
C TRP A 3 59.67 27.90 5.33
N ASP A 4 58.97 27.52 6.41
CA ASP A 4 58.57 26.12 6.64
C ASP A 4 57.03 25.87 6.70
N ASN A 5 56.22 26.94 6.85
CA ASN A 5 54.76 26.81 6.93
C ASN A 5 54.04 26.69 5.57
N GLY A 6 54.71 27.01 4.46
CA GLY A 6 54.12 26.94 3.11
C GLY A 6 54.01 25.52 2.54
N ARG A 7 54.94 24.63 2.88
CA ARG A 7 54.96 23.23 2.40
C ARG A 7 53.97 22.33 3.15
N LYS A 8 53.75 22.56 4.46
CA LYS A 8 52.72 21.85 5.23
C LYS A 8 51.30 22.22 4.79
N LYS A 9 51.00 23.51 4.61
CA LYS A 9 49.70 23.96 4.06
C LYS A 9 49.45 23.46 2.63
N ARG A 10 50.46 23.44 1.74
CA ARG A 10 50.28 22.87 0.38
C ARG A 10 50.01 21.36 0.38
N LYS A 11 50.58 20.59 1.32
CA LYS A 11 50.28 19.17 1.48
C LYS A 11 48.88 18.94 2.05
N GLU A 12 48.45 19.71 3.05
CA GLU A 12 47.07 19.65 3.57
C GLU A 12 46.03 20.08 2.52
N TRP A 13 46.32 21.11 1.72
CA TRP A 13 45.45 21.55 0.62
C TRP A 13 45.43 20.57 -0.58
N ALA A 14 46.48 19.77 -0.78
CA ALA A 14 46.50 18.72 -1.80
C ALA A 14 45.72 17.46 -1.36
N PHE A 15 45.67 17.18 -0.06
CA PHE A 15 44.86 16.10 0.52
C PHE A 15 43.34 16.38 0.42
N LEU A 16 42.93 17.66 0.53
CA LEU A 16 41.53 18.08 0.47
C LEU A 16 40.90 18.05 -0.94
N LYS A 17 41.69 18.03 -2.02
CA LYS A 17 41.17 18.13 -3.40
C LYS A 17 40.50 16.85 -3.95
N HIS A 18 40.57 15.73 -3.22
CA HIS A 18 40.16 14.40 -3.70
C HIS A 18 39.24 13.66 -2.73
N GLN A 19 38.64 14.41 -1.80
CA GLN A 19 37.45 14.01 -1.07
C GLN A 19 36.25 14.74 -1.68
N ILE A 20 35.12 14.06 -1.74
CA ILE A 20 33.88 14.69 -2.19
C ILE A 20 33.44 15.64 -1.08
N GLU A 21 33.49 16.94 -1.35
CA GLU A 21 32.96 17.98 -0.46
C GLU A 21 31.48 17.68 -0.15
N ASP A 22 31.13 17.70 1.13
CA ASP A 22 29.78 17.42 1.63
C ASP A 22 29.16 16.17 1.01
N LEU A 23 29.87 15.03 1.12
CA LEU A 23 29.39 13.74 0.64
C LEU A 23 28.10 13.35 1.38
N VAL A 24 27.01 13.21 0.64
CA VAL A 24 25.72 12.76 1.13
C VAL A 24 25.39 11.41 0.51
N PHE A 25 24.90 10.49 1.34
CA PHE A 25 24.36 9.21 0.88
C PHE A 25 22.83 9.19 0.95
N LYS A 26 22.23 8.53 -0.04
CA LYS A 26 20.80 8.18 -0.09
C LYS A 26 20.67 6.68 -0.27
N GLU A 27 19.70 6.07 0.39
CA GLU A 27 19.34 4.68 0.14
C GLU A 27 18.32 4.62 -0.99
N ILE A 28 18.57 3.73 -1.95
CA ILE A 28 17.76 3.56 -3.15
C ILE A 28 16.96 2.26 -3.04
N VAL A 29 15.67 2.35 -3.32
CA VAL A 29 14.78 1.19 -3.46
C VAL A 29 14.17 1.17 -4.85
N TRP A 30 14.42 0.11 -5.60
CA TRP A 30 13.82 -0.14 -6.91
C TRP A 30 12.58 -1.02 -6.76
N ALA A 31 11.43 -0.58 -7.27
CA ALA A 31 10.24 -1.41 -7.32
C ALA A 31 10.41 -2.49 -8.39
N ARG A 32 10.48 -3.75 -7.97
CA ARG A 32 10.57 -4.91 -8.87
C ARG A 32 9.17 -5.32 -9.39
N PRO A 33 9.08 -5.89 -10.61
CA PRO A 33 10.17 -6.12 -11.57
C PRO A 33 10.47 -4.88 -12.41
N TYR A 34 11.72 -4.76 -12.87
CA TYR A 34 12.14 -3.79 -13.89
C TYR A 34 13.17 -4.44 -14.80
N LYS A 35 13.31 -3.92 -16.02
CA LYS A 35 14.19 -4.50 -17.03
C LYS A 35 15.64 -4.04 -16.88
N THR A 36 16.59 -4.86 -17.33
CA THR A 36 18.03 -4.53 -17.33
C THR A 36 18.33 -3.29 -18.18
N GLU A 37 17.57 -3.07 -19.25
CA GLU A 37 17.68 -1.89 -20.11
C GLU A 37 17.48 -0.58 -19.33
N ALA A 38 16.57 -0.56 -18.34
CA ALA A 38 16.35 0.61 -17.50
C ALA A 38 17.63 0.99 -16.72
N VAL A 39 18.43 0.01 -16.31
CA VAL A 39 19.73 0.25 -15.66
C VAL A 39 20.72 0.87 -16.65
N TRP A 40 20.74 0.41 -17.90
CA TRP A 40 21.60 0.97 -18.95
C TRP A 40 21.22 2.41 -19.30
N GLU A 41 19.93 2.70 -19.38
CA GLU A 41 19.42 4.04 -19.62
C GLU A 41 19.78 4.99 -18.48
N VAL A 42 19.62 4.56 -17.21
CA VAL A 42 20.05 5.33 -16.04
C VAL A 42 21.54 5.68 -16.14
N LEU A 43 22.39 4.68 -16.40
CA LEU A 43 23.83 4.91 -16.51
C LEU A 43 24.17 5.83 -17.69
N SER A 44 23.47 5.70 -18.82
CA SER A 44 23.68 6.58 -19.99
C SER A 44 23.27 8.02 -19.68
N HIS A 45 22.14 8.21 -19.00
CA HIS A 45 21.70 9.52 -18.54
C HIS A 45 22.71 10.12 -17.54
N LEU A 46 23.18 9.35 -16.56
CA LEU A 46 24.24 9.78 -15.64
C LEU A 46 25.55 10.13 -16.36
N ALA A 47 25.86 9.50 -17.49
CA ALA A 47 27.05 9.82 -18.29
C ALA A 47 26.96 11.22 -18.93
N ALA A 48 25.75 11.65 -19.29
CA ALA A 48 25.48 12.92 -19.95
C ALA A 48 25.32 14.11 -18.98
N LEU A 49 25.09 13.86 -17.69
CA LEU A 49 24.91 14.92 -16.70
C LEU A 49 26.23 15.59 -16.31
N SER A 50 26.17 16.89 -16.03
CA SER A 50 27.23 17.58 -15.30
C SER A 50 27.18 17.16 -13.82
N ARG A 51 27.96 16.13 -13.49
CA ARG A 51 28.02 15.53 -12.15
C ARG A 51 29.46 15.41 -11.67
N GLY A 52 29.64 15.45 -10.35
CA GLY A 52 30.86 14.99 -9.70
C GLY A 52 31.00 13.47 -9.74
N ALA A 53 31.89 12.94 -8.88
CA ALA A 53 31.96 11.51 -8.65
C ALA A 53 30.64 10.99 -8.04
N VAL A 54 30.20 9.82 -8.50
CA VAL A 54 29.02 9.12 -7.96
C VAL A 54 29.49 7.81 -7.37
N ILE A 55 29.09 7.55 -6.14
CA ILE A 55 29.39 6.32 -5.43
C ILE A 55 28.13 5.48 -5.42
N TRP A 56 28.26 4.21 -5.77
CA TRP A 56 27.25 3.20 -5.60
C TRP A 56 27.75 2.19 -4.58
N GLU A 57 26.96 1.84 -3.58
CA GLU A 57 27.29 0.78 -2.63
C GLU A 57 26.18 -0.25 -2.60
N VAL A 58 26.54 -1.51 -2.84
CA VAL A 58 25.68 -2.66 -2.59
C VAL A 58 26.12 -3.24 -1.24
N ARG A 59 25.30 -3.07 -0.21
CA ARG A 59 25.64 -3.50 1.15
C ARG A 59 24.74 -4.64 1.58
N SER A 60 25.33 -5.67 2.18
CA SER A 60 24.58 -6.81 2.72
C SER A 60 24.77 -6.96 4.22
N GLN A 61 23.67 -7.17 4.93
CA GLN A 61 23.65 -7.40 6.36
C GLN A 61 22.50 -8.36 6.70
N ASN A 62 22.76 -9.37 7.53
CA ASN A 62 21.75 -10.34 7.99
C ASN A 62 20.95 -10.97 6.84
N GLY A 63 21.62 -11.34 5.75
CA GLY A 63 21.01 -11.95 4.57
C GLY A 63 20.13 -11.02 3.72
N LYS A 64 20.12 -9.71 3.98
CA LYS A 64 19.42 -8.69 3.17
C LYS A 64 20.41 -7.79 2.46
N VAL A 65 20.01 -7.26 1.31
CA VAL A 65 20.80 -6.32 0.51
C VAL A 65 20.12 -4.94 0.50
N SER A 66 20.93 -3.89 0.59
CA SER A 66 20.54 -2.49 0.45
C SER A 66 21.46 -1.80 -0.55
N TYR A 67 20.93 -0.77 -1.22
CA TYR A 67 21.66 -0.01 -2.24
C TYR A 67 21.79 1.43 -1.77
N LEU A 68 23.01 1.95 -1.71
CA LEU A 68 23.27 3.35 -1.40
C LEU A 68 23.85 4.05 -2.62
N ILE A 69 23.47 5.30 -2.82
CA ILE A 69 24.12 6.21 -3.74
C ILE A 69 24.71 7.38 -2.97
N GLY A 70 25.94 7.76 -3.30
CA GLY A 70 26.65 8.88 -2.70
C GLY A 70 27.12 9.87 -3.75
N ALA A 71 26.99 11.17 -3.47
CA ALA A 71 27.56 12.23 -4.29
C ALA A 71 27.75 13.49 -3.43
N ALA A 72 28.44 14.51 -3.97
CA ALA A 72 28.46 15.82 -3.32
C ALA A 72 27.02 16.33 -3.18
N ALA A 73 26.69 16.96 -2.04
CA ALA A 73 25.35 17.49 -1.75
C ALA A 73 24.78 18.33 -2.90
N ARG A 74 25.62 19.12 -3.59
CA ARG A 74 25.22 19.95 -4.73
C ARG A 74 24.73 19.18 -5.97
N TYR A 75 25.11 17.91 -6.13
CA TYR A 75 24.72 17.08 -7.29
C TYR A 75 23.64 16.04 -6.97
N ILE A 76 23.44 15.69 -5.69
CA ILE A 76 22.60 14.54 -5.32
C ILE A 76 21.18 14.66 -5.87
N ARG A 77 20.57 15.86 -5.80
CA ARG A 77 19.20 16.10 -6.29
C ARG A 77 19.05 15.82 -7.79
N ASN A 78 19.96 16.34 -8.61
CA ASN A 78 19.92 16.14 -10.06
C ASN A 78 20.16 14.67 -10.43
N ILE A 79 20.99 13.98 -9.65
CA ILE A 79 21.22 12.53 -9.80
C ILE A 79 19.94 11.75 -9.47
N GLU A 80 19.23 12.10 -8.39
CA GLU A 80 17.95 11.48 -8.05
C GLU A 80 16.90 11.68 -9.15
N GLU A 81 16.75 12.91 -9.64
CA GLU A 81 15.79 13.26 -10.70
C GLU A 81 16.09 12.47 -11.98
N ALA A 82 17.36 12.35 -12.36
CA ALA A 82 17.77 11.57 -13.51
C ALA A 82 17.49 10.07 -13.35
N ILE A 83 17.73 9.48 -12.18
CA ILE A 83 17.45 8.06 -11.94
C ILE A 83 15.94 7.80 -11.91
N LYS A 84 15.15 8.66 -11.24
CA LYS A 84 13.68 8.56 -11.16
C LYS A 84 13.01 8.62 -12.54
N ALA A 85 13.64 9.21 -13.55
CA ALA A 85 13.11 9.26 -14.90
C ALA A 85 12.99 7.89 -15.59
N HIS A 86 13.67 6.85 -15.08
CA HIS A 86 13.74 5.52 -15.70
C HIS A 86 13.00 4.42 -14.92
N GLY A 87 12.24 4.76 -13.88
CA GLY A 87 11.40 3.78 -13.18
C GLY A 87 10.87 4.23 -11.82
N ASP A 88 10.07 3.35 -11.21
CA ASP A 88 9.52 3.52 -9.86
C ASP A 88 10.63 3.30 -8.80
N ILE A 89 11.37 4.38 -8.51
CA ILE A 89 12.56 4.36 -7.65
C ILE A 89 12.40 5.35 -6.49
N LEU A 90 12.58 4.87 -5.26
CA LEU A 90 12.56 5.69 -4.05
C LEU A 90 13.95 5.99 -3.55
N PHE A 91 14.07 7.15 -2.91
CA PHE A 91 15.27 7.63 -2.26
C PHE A 91 14.94 8.01 -0.82
N HIS A 92 15.75 7.52 0.10
CA HIS A 92 15.60 7.77 1.54
C HIS A 92 16.90 8.34 2.11
N GLU A 93 16.77 9.16 3.16
CA GLU A 93 17.93 9.59 3.94
C GLU A 93 18.58 8.38 4.63
N VAL A 94 19.91 8.37 4.66
CA VAL A 94 20.70 7.30 5.27
C VAL A 94 21.11 7.72 6.67
N GLY A 95 20.66 6.97 7.68
CA GLY A 95 21.20 7.09 9.04
C GLY A 95 22.64 6.57 9.13
N THR A 96 23.43 7.09 10.06
CA THR A 96 24.83 6.70 10.29
C THR A 96 25.03 5.21 10.49
N GLU A 97 24.03 4.53 11.07
CA GLU A 97 24.03 3.08 11.33
C GLU A 97 24.11 2.23 10.05
N LYS A 98 23.65 2.73 8.90
CA LYS A 98 23.48 1.93 7.66
C LYS A 98 24.76 1.77 6.83
N ARG A 99 25.85 2.41 7.24
CA ARG A 99 27.13 2.38 6.51
C ARG A 99 28.28 1.98 7.43
N ALA A 100 28.25 0.75 7.94
CA ALA A 100 29.28 0.27 8.88
C ALA A 100 30.69 0.32 8.28
N ALA A 101 31.68 0.65 9.11
CA ALA A 101 33.07 0.70 8.67
C ALA A 101 33.59 -0.73 8.42
N VAL A 102 34.11 -0.99 7.23
CA VAL A 102 34.78 -2.27 6.91
C VAL A 102 36.17 -2.33 7.53
N THR A 103 36.62 -3.53 7.84
CA THR A 103 37.95 -3.81 8.40
C THR A 103 38.93 -4.26 7.32
N THR A 104 38.45 -5.00 6.32
CA THR A 104 39.25 -5.51 5.19
C THR A 104 38.64 -5.02 3.88
N ALA A 105 39.49 -4.60 2.92
CA ALA A 105 39.05 -4.17 1.60
C ALA A 105 40.01 -4.61 0.48
N ARG A 106 39.45 -4.93 -0.68
CA ARG A 106 40.14 -5.28 -1.93
C ARG A 106 39.66 -4.35 -3.05
N GLN A 107 40.52 -4.04 -4.00
CA GLN A 107 40.17 -3.30 -5.21
C GLN A 107 40.32 -4.19 -6.44
N LEU A 108 39.37 -4.12 -7.38
CA LEU A 108 39.44 -4.83 -8.65
C LEU A 108 40.38 -4.13 -9.63
N LYS A 109 41.08 -4.94 -10.44
CA LYS A 109 41.84 -4.54 -11.62
C LYS A 109 41.44 -5.42 -12.80
N ILE A 110 41.41 -4.85 -14.00
CA ILE A 110 41.09 -5.57 -15.24
C ILE A 110 42.28 -5.46 -16.19
N SER A 111 42.75 -6.59 -16.72
CA SER A 111 43.77 -6.59 -17.77
C SER A 111 43.18 -6.11 -19.09
N HIS A 112 43.99 -5.43 -19.92
CA HIS A 112 43.58 -4.96 -21.25
C HIS A 112 42.24 -4.19 -21.22
N PRO A 113 42.17 -3.03 -20.54
CA PRO A 113 40.90 -2.33 -20.26
C PRO A 113 40.15 -1.85 -21.51
N THR A 114 40.79 -1.84 -22.68
CA THR A 114 40.18 -1.54 -23.97
C THR A 114 39.29 -2.67 -24.51
N LEU A 115 39.53 -3.92 -24.09
CA LEU A 115 38.68 -5.06 -24.43
C LEU A 115 37.41 -5.07 -23.57
N SER A 116 36.37 -5.72 -24.08
CA SER A 116 35.08 -5.85 -23.37
C SER A 116 35.05 -7.09 -22.49
N LEU A 117 34.52 -6.95 -21.28
CA LEU A 117 34.04 -8.06 -20.47
C LEU A 117 32.83 -8.75 -21.13
N LYS A 118 32.52 -9.95 -20.65
CA LYS A 118 31.35 -10.73 -21.08
C LYS A 118 30.06 -10.13 -20.50
N THR A 119 29.21 -9.51 -21.34
CA THR A 119 28.00 -8.79 -20.89
C THR A 119 26.67 -9.52 -21.13
N ASP A 120 26.68 -10.63 -21.87
CA ASP A 120 25.51 -11.46 -22.21
C ASP A 120 25.00 -12.34 -21.04
N ILE A 121 25.71 -12.34 -19.91
CA ILE A 121 25.41 -13.17 -18.72
C ILE A 121 25.00 -12.34 -17.49
N THR A 122 24.47 -11.13 -17.72
CA THR A 122 24.25 -10.14 -16.65
C THR A 122 23.39 -10.68 -15.50
N GLU A 123 22.29 -11.38 -15.79
CA GLU A 123 21.41 -11.95 -14.77
C GLU A 123 22.10 -13.02 -13.91
N ALA A 124 22.91 -13.89 -14.53
CA ALA A 124 23.66 -14.92 -13.82
C ALA A 124 24.69 -14.32 -12.86
N VAL A 125 25.37 -13.24 -13.29
CA VAL A 125 26.36 -12.52 -12.47
C VAL A 125 25.68 -11.80 -11.30
N ILE A 126 24.55 -11.14 -11.54
CA ILE A 126 23.75 -10.52 -10.46
C ILE A 126 23.34 -11.58 -9.43
N ARG A 127 22.82 -12.72 -9.88
CA ARG A 127 22.39 -13.81 -8.99
C ARG A 127 23.56 -14.36 -8.16
N ALA A 128 24.70 -14.64 -8.80
CA ALA A 128 25.90 -15.14 -8.12
C ALA A 128 26.50 -14.12 -7.15
N GLY A 129 26.55 -12.84 -7.54
CA GLY A 129 27.07 -11.76 -6.72
C GLY A 129 26.20 -11.50 -5.49
N LEU A 130 24.87 -11.48 -5.65
CA LEU A 130 23.93 -11.36 -4.53
C LEU A 130 23.96 -12.58 -3.61
N ALA A 131 24.07 -13.80 -4.14
CA ALA A 131 24.26 -15.01 -3.35
C ALA A 131 25.53 -14.93 -2.48
N ALA A 132 26.66 -14.55 -3.09
CA ALA A 132 27.93 -14.38 -2.38
C ALA A 132 27.88 -13.28 -1.31
N LEU A 133 27.13 -12.19 -1.55
CA LEU A 133 26.93 -11.14 -0.56
C LEU A 133 26.04 -11.57 0.60
N THR A 134 25.10 -12.49 0.40
CA THR A 134 24.02 -12.80 1.37
C THR A 134 24.23 -14.11 2.14
N GLU A 135 25.35 -14.78 1.93
CA GLU A 135 25.67 -16.11 2.50
C GLU A 135 25.64 -16.15 4.05
N ASN A 136 25.75 -15.01 4.75
CA ASN A 136 25.89 -14.98 6.21
C ASN A 136 24.62 -14.61 7.01
N LYS A 137 24.45 -15.27 8.18
CA LYS A 137 23.48 -14.99 9.25
C LYS A 137 24.08 -14.32 10.51
N ASN A 138 25.41 -14.25 10.64
CA ASN A 138 26.11 -13.73 11.82
C ASN A 138 26.63 -12.31 11.56
N SER A 139 25.78 -11.28 11.65
CA SER A 139 26.07 -9.82 11.78
C SER A 139 27.21 -9.15 10.96
N THR A 140 27.94 -9.86 10.09
CA THR A 140 29.00 -9.29 9.25
C THR A 140 28.38 -8.61 8.06
N GLU A 141 28.75 -7.37 7.87
CA GLU A 141 28.41 -6.58 6.70
C GLU A 141 29.45 -6.75 5.59
N MET A 142 28.98 -6.93 4.36
CA MET A 142 29.79 -6.86 3.14
C MET A 142 29.33 -5.70 2.27
N VAL A 143 30.25 -5.15 1.49
CA VAL A 143 29.97 -4.04 0.57
C VAL A 143 30.72 -4.20 -0.74
N VAL A 144 30.02 -3.99 -1.85
CA VAL A 144 30.63 -3.67 -3.15
C VAL A 144 30.44 -2.18 -3.39
N GLN A 145 31.53 -1.43 -3.40
CA GLN A 145 31.55 0.01 -3.68
C GLN A 145 32.04 0.25 -5.10
N ILE A 146 31.24 0.94 -5.91
CA ILE A 146 31.61 1.40 -7.25
C ILE A 146 31.67 2.92 -7.23
N ILE A 147 32.82 3.51 -7.59
CA ILE A 147 32.98 4.96 -7.73
C ILE A 147 33.08 5.29 -9.22
N LEU A 148 32.15 6.09 -9.71
CA LEU A 148 32.06 6.57 -11.08
C LEU A 148 32.69 7.95 -11.19
N GLY A 149 33.80 8.03 -11.91
CA GLY A 149 34.49 9.26 -12.27
C GLY A 149 33.92 9.88 -13.55
N ARG A 150 34.81 10.45 -14.37
CA ARG A 150 34.46 11.06 -15.66
C ARG A 150 33.83 10.02 -16.59
N ALA A 151 32.81 10.44 -17.34
CA ALA A 151 32.26 9.68 -18.45
C ALA A 151 32.77 10.22 -19.80
N TYR A 152 32.90 9.32 -20.77
CA TYR A 152 33.26 9.61 -22.15
C TYR A 152 32.09 9.21 -23.06
N ALA A 153 31.84 10.03 -24.08
CA ALA A 153 30.86 9.73 -25.10
C ALA A 153 31.33 8.57 -25.99
N PRO A 154 30.40 7.83 -26.63
CA PRO A 154 30.74 6.85 -27.65
C PRO A 154 31.65 7.44 -28.71
N SER A 155 32.62 6.64 -29.19
CA SER A 155 33.61 7.09 -30.17
C SER A 155 33.94 6.00 -31.20
N PRO A 156 34.26 6.36 -32.45
CA PRO A 156 34.62 5.39 -33.47
C PRO A 156 35.98 4.73 -33.16
N VAL A 157 36.10 3.44 -33.47
CA VAL A 157 37.37 2.71 -33.32
C VAL A 157 38.25 2.94 -34.56
N PRO A 158 39.55 3.29 -34.40
CA PRO A 158 40.47 3.47 -35.52
C PRO A 158 40.63 2.21 -36.39
N THR A 159 40.75 2.39 -37.71
CA THR A 159 40.91 1.31 -38.69
C THR A 159 42.24 0.54 -38.54
N ASN A 160 43.28 1.20 -38.03
CA ASN A 160 44.59 0.62 -37.72
C ASN A 160 44.78 0.42 -36.20
N LEU A 161 43.80 -0.19 -35.54
CA LEU A 161 43.93 -0.56 -34.13
C LEU A 161 45.09 -1.56 -33.95
N ALA A 162 46.07 -1.18 -33.12
CA ALA A 162 47.13 -2.04 -32.61
C ALA A 162 46.54 -3.16 -31.75
N ASP A 163 47.18 -4.34 -31.72
CA ASP A 163 46.72 -5.46 -30.89
C ASP A 163 46.59 -5.03 -29.42
N PRO A 164 45.37 -5.07 -28.83
CA PRO A 164 45.15 -4.72 -27.43
C PRO A 164 45.88 -5.62 -26.44
N ASN A 165 46.29 -6.82 -26.87
CA ASN A 165 47.04 -7.77 -26.06
C ASN A 165 48.57 -7.60 -26.20
N ALA A 166 49.03 -6.63 -26.99
CA ALA A 166 50.46 -6.38 -27.17
C ALA A 166 51.13 -6.04 -25.83
N THR A 167 52.22 -6.72 -25.54
CA THR A 167 53.00 -6.48 -24.32
C THR A 167 53.72 -5.14 -24.38
N TRP A 168 54.01 -4.56 -23.21
CA TRP A 168 54.75 -3.29 -23.12
C TRP A 168 56.10 -3.32 -23.85
N LEU A 169 56.77 -4.48 -23.91
CA LEU A 169 58.00 -4.69 -24.67
C LEU A 169 57.76 -4.56 -26.18
N GLN A 170 56.71 -5.19 -26.72
CA GLN A 170 56.36 -5.11 -28.14
C GLN A 170 56.01 -3.68 -28.56
N VAL A 171 55.33 -2.93 -27.69
CA VAL A 171 55.03 -1.50 -27.91
C VAL A 171 56.29 -0.66 -27.98
N LEU A 172 57.27 -0.91 -27.09
CA LEU A 172 58.55 -0.17 -27.09
C LEU A 172 59.44 -0.52 -28.29
N PHE A 173 59.45 -1.78 -28.73
CA PHE A 173 60.24 -2.22 -29.89
C PHE A 173 59.57 -1.94 -31.24
N GLY A 174 58.37 -1.34 -31.25
CA GLY A 174 57.63 -1.01 -32.47
C GLY A 174 57.08 -2.21 -33.24
N ASP A 175 57.16 -3.42 -32.66
CA ASP A 175 56.68 -4.67 -33.25
C ASP A 175 55.26 -4.99 -32.77
N VAL A 176 54.33 -4.07 -33.06
CA VAL A 176 52.92 -4.21 -32.66
C VAL A 176 52.09 -4.62 -33.86
N GLN A 177 51.61 -5.87 -33.84
CA GLN A 177 50.72 -6.38 -34.87
C GLN A 177 49.35 -5.68 -34.85
N LYS A 178 48.63 -5.75 -35.99
CA LYS A 178 47.26 -5.25 -36.07
C LYS A 178 46.32 -6.14 -35.25
N ALA A 179 45.38 -5.52 -34.54
CA ALA A 179 44.36 -6.23 -33.79
C ALA A 179 43.57 -7.20 -34.68
N SER A 180 43.32 -8.42 -34.18
CA SER A 180 42.47 -9.42 -34.85
C SER A 180 41.04 -8.91 -35.07
N ALA A 181 40.30 -9.51 -36.00
CA ALA A 181 38.90 -9.14 -36.27
C ALA A 181 38.01 -9.28 -35.01
N GLU A 182 38.26 -10.31 -34.19
CA GLU A 182 37.56 -10.54 -32.92
C GLU A 182 37.91 -9.48 -31.87
N SER A 183 39.20 -9.13 -31.72
CA SER A 183 39.63 -8.05 -30.81
C SER A 183 39.07 -6.70 -31.25
N ARG A 184 39.02 -6.41 -32.54
CA ARG A 184 38.39 -5.18 -33.06
C ARG A 184 36.89 -5.14 -32.78
N LYS A 185 36.19 -6.27 -32.91
CA LYS A 185 34.76 -6.37 -32.61
C LYS A 185 34.49 -6.05 -31.14
N THR A 186 35.22 -6.67 -30.21
CA THR A 186 35.02 -6.44 -28.77
C THR A 186 35.37 -5.01 -28.34
N VAL A 187 36.43 -4.42 -28.89
CA VAL A 187 36.76 -2.99 -28.67
C VAL A 187 35.67 -2.08 -29.20
N ARG A 188 35.11 -2.41 -30.37
CA ARG A 188 34.00 -1.65 -30.98
C ARG A 188 32.73 -1.72 -30.15
N GLU A 189 32.32 -2.90 -29.69
CA GLU A 189 31.15 -3.08 -28.81
C GLU A 189 31.24 -2.22 -27.54
N LYS A 190 32.45 -2.06 -27.00
CA LYS A 190 32.71 -1.19 -25.84
C LYS A 190 32.69 0.29 -26.21
N ALA A 191 33.32 0.68 -27.32
CA ALA A 191 33.45 2.06 -27.76
C ALA A 191 32.15 2.68 -28.29
N GLU A 192 31.17 1.86 -28.70
CA GLU A 192 29.82 2.29 -29.10
C GLU A 192 28.94 2.72 -27.92
N GLN A 193 29.42 2.57 -26.69
CA GLN A 193 28.70 2.93 -25.46
C GLN A 193 29.38 4.08 -24.71
N HIS A 194 28.65 4.72 -23.79
CA HIS A 194 29.28 5.59 -22.81
C HIS A 194 30.24 4.79 -21.91
N ILE A 195 31.44 5.33 -21.69
CA ILE A 195 32.48 4.69 -20.86
C ILE A 195 32.73 5.55 -19.63
N PHE A 196 32.72 4.93 -18.45
CA PHE A 196 33.04 5.54 -17.18
C PHE A 196 34.45 5.18 -16.73
N GLN A 197 35.18 6.18 -16.24
CA GLN A 197 36.26 5.89 -15.28
C GLN A 197 35.63 5.31 -14.02
N ALA A 198 36.11 4.16 -13.56
CA ALA A 198 35.52 3.45 -12.44
C ALA A 198 36.56 2.89 -11.47
N VAL A 199 36.16 2.80 -10.20
CA VAL A 199 36.84 2.04 -9.15
C VAL A 199 35.82 1.07 -8.60
N ILE A 200 36.19 -0.20 -8.46
CA ILE A 200 35.35 -1.20 -7.79
C ILE A 200 36.12 -1.75 -6.61
N ARG A 201 35.55 -1.63 -5.42
CA ARG A 201 36.12 -2.11 -4.16
C ARG A 201 35.14 -3.05 -3.48
N ILE A 202 35.67 -4.07 -2.82
CA ILE A 202 34.90 -5.06 -2.07
C ILE A 202 35.42 -5.02 -0.64
N GLY A 203 34.52 -4.81 0.32
CA GLY A 203 34.84 -4.70 1.74
C GLY A 203 34.03 -5.66 2.59
N ILE A 204 34.58 -6.01 3.76
CA ILE A 204 33.91 -6.83 4.76
C ILE A 204 34.29 -6.38 6.17
N THR A 205 33.35 -6.51 7.09
CA THR A 205 33.54 -6.27 8.53
C THR A 205 34.10 -7.51 9.25
N GLY A 206 34.74 -7.32 10.41
CA GLY A 206 35.32 -8.40 11.22
C GLY A 206 36.67 -8.93 10.73
N GLU A 207 37.25 -9.87 11.47
CA GLU A 207 38.58 -10.45 11.16
C GLU A 207 38.45 -11.79 10.39
N ASN A 208 39.51 -12.18 9.68
CA ASN A 208 39.65 -13.48 8.99
C ASN A 208 38.59 -13.88 7.95
N ASN A 209 37.93 -12.92 7.31
CA ASN A 209 36.90 -13.20 6.31
C ASN A 209 37.40 -13.25 4.84
N SER A 210 38.64 -13.69 4.62
CA SER A 210 39.27 -13.69 3.28
C SER A 210 38.52 -14.57 2.26
N ALA A 211 38.05 -15.74 2.66
CA ALA A 211 37.28 -16.65 1.82
C ALA A 211 35.99 -16.00 1.28
N ARG A 212 35.33 -15.17 2.09
CA ARG A 212 34.07 -14.50 1.72
C ARG A 212 34.28 -13.41 0.67
N LEU A 213 35.34 -12.62 0.81
CA LEU A 213 35.73 -11.68 -0.24
C LEU A 213 36.00 -12.42 -1.56
N GLN A 214 36.61 -13.62 -1.50
CA GLN A 214 36.85 -14.43 -2.68
C GLN A 214 35.56 -14.94 -3.33
N SER A 215 34.49 -15.24 -2.60
CA SER A 215 33.20 -15.63 -3.18
C SER A 215 32.64 -14.53 -4.09
N VAL A 216 32.64 -13.27 -3.64
CA VAL A 216 32.17 -12.12 -4.44
C VAL A 216 33.10 -11.87 -5.63
N ILE A 217 34.41 -11.94 -5.43
CA ILE A 217 35.40 -11.81 -6.53
C ILE A 217 35.18 -12.90 -7.58
N SER A 218 34.92 -14.14 -7.15
CA SER A 218 34.70 -15.28 -8.05
C SER A 218 33.42 -15.12 -8.86
N ALA A 219 32.36 -14.55 -8.28
CA ALA A 219 31.15 -14.19 -9.02
C ALA A 219 31.44 -13.18 -10.14
N PHE A 220 32.30 -12.18 -9.88
CA PHE A 220 32.70 -11.22 -10.90
C PHE A 220 33.66 -11.79 -11.95
N LYS A 221 34.51 -12.76 -11.61
CA LYS A 221 35.41 -13.42 -12.58
C LYS A 221 34.67 -14.15 -13.70
N VAL A 222 33.39 -14.45 -13.55
CA VAL A 222 32.56 -15.01 -14.64
C VAL A 222 32.44 -14.03 -15.82
N LEU A 223 32.66 -12.74 -15.59
CA LEU A 223 32.70 -11.70 -16.63
C LEU A 223 33.98 -11.73 -17.49
N GLU A 224 34.99 -12.51 -17.12
CA GLU A 224 36.22 -12.64 -17.92
C GLU A 224 35.91 -13.14 -19.34
N SER A 225 36.55 -12.51 -20.33
CA SER A 225 36.46 -12.86 -21.75
C SER A 225 37.86 -13.21 -22.27
N ALA A 226 37.96 -13.62 -23.54
CA ALA A 226 39.26 -13.92 -24.14
C ALA A 226 40.20 -12.70 -24.07
N GLY A 227 41.35 -12.86 -23.43
CA GLY A 227 42.33 -11.78 -23.21
C GLY A 227 42.05 -10.86 -22.01
N VAL A 228 40.92 -11.00 -21.31
CA VAL A 228 40.54 -10.13 -20.19
C VAL A 228 40.47 -10.93 -18.88
N ARG A 229 41.24 -10.50 -17.89
CA ARG A 229 41.32 -11.11 -16.56
C ARG A 229 40.99 -10.10 -15.47
N ILE A 230 40.28 -10.55 -14.43
CA ILE A 230 39.94 -9.76 -13.26
C ILE A 230 40.87 -10.17 -12.11
N HIS A 231 41.68 -9.22 -11.67
CA HIS A 231 42.60 -9.36 -10.56
C HIS A 231 42.15 -8.50 -9.38
N THR A 232 42.73 -8.74 -8.19
CA THR A 232 42.49 -7.89 -7.03
C THR A 232 43.78 -7.51 -6.34
N GLU A 233 43.80 -6.33 -5.73
CA GLU A 233 44.86 -5.88 -4.84
C GLU A 233 44.30 -5.51 -3.47
N ASN A 234 45.14 -5.60 -2.44
CA ASN A 234 44.78 -5.14 -1.11
C ASN A 234 44.82 -3.62 -1.06
N ILE A 235 43.82 -3.00 -0.42
CA ILE A 235 43.77 -1.56 -0.19
C ILE A 235 43.52 -1.26 1.30
N LYS A 236 43.73 -0.01 1.71
CA LYS A 236 43.37 0.42 3.07
C LYS A 236 41.85 0.46 3.19
N SER A 237 41.30 -0.14 4.24
CA SER A 237 39.86 -0.11 4.53
C SER A 237 39.31 1.32 4.65
N HIS A 238 40.14 2.25 5.13
CA HIS A 238 39.86 3.68 5.16
C HIS A 238 39.43 4.23 3.79
N ASP A 239 40.01 3.77 2.68
CA ASP A 239 39.69 4.30 1.36
C ASP A 239 38.27 3.93 0.92
N LEU A 240 37.80 2.75 1.29
CA LEU A 240 36.40 2.34 1.11
C LEU A 240 35.50 3.12 2.07
N ASN A 241 35.85 3.16 3.36
CA ASN A 241 35.08 3.82 4.41
C ASN A 241 34.91 5.32 4.17
N SER A 242 35.89 6.00 3.60
CA SER A 242 35.81 7.43 3.25
C SER A 242 35.30 7.68 1.82
N ALA A 243 35.00 6.62 1.06
CA ALA A 243 34.66 6.68 -0.36
C ALA A 243 35.70 7.50 -1.18
N HIS A 244 36.99 7.30 -0.87
CA HIS A 244 38.09 8.09 -1.43
C HIS A 244 38.15 7.94 -2.96
N VAL A 245 38.16 9.07 -3.67
CA VAL A 245 38.25 9.12 -5.14
C VAL A 245 39.73 9.21 -5.54
N PRO A 246 40.30 8.21 -6.23
CA PRO A 246 41.71 8.24 -6.60
C PRO A 246 41.99 9.22 -7.74
N TRP A 247 43.24 9.69 -7.82
CA TRP A 247 43.71 10.53 -8.93
C TRP A 247 43.71 9.78 -10.27
N HIS A 248 43.93 8.47 -10.23
CA HIS A 248 43.90 7.58 -11.38
C HIS A 248 42.90 6.47 -11.15
N PHE A 249 41.89 6.42 -12.03
CA PHE A 249 40.89 5.36 -12.00
C PHE A 249 41.48 4.09 -12.64
N PRO A 250 41.48 2.95 -11.94
CA PRO A 250 42.07 1.71 -12.43
C PRO A 250 41.25 1.05 -13.53
N LEU A 251 39.96 1.41 -13.67
CA LEU A 251 39.04 0.79 -14.62
C LEU A 251 38.42 1.81 -15.58
N GLN A 252 38.17 1.36 -16.81
CA GLN A 252 37.30 2.01 -17.79
C GLN A 252 36.23 1.01 -18.21
N LEU A 253 34.98 1.28 -17.83
CA LEU A 253 33.86 0.36 -18.02
C LEU A 253 32.78 1.01 -18.87
N SER A 254 32.29 0.31 -19.89
CA SER A 254 31.08 0.70 -20.60
C SER A 254 29.85 0.56 -19.71
N VAL A 255 28.75 1.19 -20.10
CA VAL A 255 27.44 1.08 -19.43
C VAL A 255 27.04 -0.38 -19.20
N ARG A 256 27.16 -1.26 -20.21
CA ARG A 256 26.79 -2.68 -20.08
C ARG A 256 27.72 -3.43 -19.13
N GLU A 257 29.03 -3.19 -19.18
CA GLU A 257 29.97 -3.81 -18.24
C GLU A 257 29.67 -3.35 -16.80
N LEU A 258 29.43 -2.06 -16.60
CA LEU A 258 29.16 -1.47 -15.29
C LEU A 258 27.88 -2.03 -14.64
N ALA A 259 26.81 -2.25 -15.43
CA ALA A 259 25.55 -2.79 -14.92
C ALA A 259 25.71 -4.13 -14.17
N ASN A 260 26.68 -4.96 -14.57
CA ASN A 260 26.98 -6.24 -13.92
C ASN A 260 27.48 -6.07 -12.48
N PHE A 261 28.22 -4.99 -12.20
CA PHE A 261 28.82 -4.74 -10.89
C PHE A 261 27.88 -4.01 -9.92
N LEU A 262 26.84 -3.34 -10.43
CA LEU A 262 25.83 -2.68 -9.60
C LEU A 262 24.97 -3.66 -8.80
N LEU A 263 24.95 -4.94 -9.20
CA LEU A 263 24.15 -6.03 -8.61
C LEU A 263 22.67 -5.66 -8.41
N LEU A 264 22.14 -4.79 -9.27
CA LEU A 264 20.76 -4.35 -9.22
C LEU A 264 19.82 -5.52 -9.58
N PRO A 265 18.77 -5.78 -8.78
CA PRO A 265 17.92 -6.96 -8.95
C PRO A 265 16.88 -6.77 -10.06
N ALA A 266 17.34 -6.56 -11.29
CA ALA A 266 16.51 -6.51 -12.48
C ALA A 266 15.88 -7.88 -12.78
N GLY A 267 14.81 -7.89 -13.56
CA GLY A 267 14.08 -9.08 -13.98
C GLY A 267 13.10 -9.60 -12.93
N GLU A 268 12.54 -10.78 -13.21
CA GLU A 268 11.43 -11.38 -12.45
C GLU A 268 11.85 -12.50 -11.50
N GLU A 269 13.13 -12.88 -11.50
CA GLU A 269 13.56 -14.00 -10.67
C GLU A 269 13.63 -13.65 -9.18
N LYS A 270 13.48 -14.67 -8.31
CA LYS A 270 13.80 -14.51 -6.89
C LYS A 270 15.32 -14.44 -6.73
N LEU A 271 15.81 -13.29 -6.25
CA LEU A 271 17.23 -13.05 -6.07
C LEU A 271 17.60 -13.02 -4.58
N PRO A 272 18.75 -13.58 -4.17
CA PRO A 272 19.17 -13.63 -2.78
C PRO A 272 19.22 -12.25 -2.11
N GLY A 273 18.69 -12.17 -0.88
CA GLY A 273 18.65 -10.95 -0.06
C GLY A 273 17.85 -9.77 -0.63
N THR A 274 17.05 -10.00 -1.67
CA THR A 274 16.14 -8.99 -2.24
C THR A 274 14.69 -9.29 -1.84
N PRO A 275 13.79 -8.28 -1.81
CA PRO A 275 12.37 -8.52 -1.64
C PRO A 275 11.80 -9.42 -2.74
N GLY A 276 10.84 -10.28 -2.39
CA GLY A 276 10.10 -11.09 -3.36
C GLY A 276 9.22 -10.23 -4.28
N LEU A 277 8.83 -10.78 -5.44
CA LEU A 277 7.94 -10.10 -6.37
C LEU A 277 6.48 -10.00 -5.89
N HIS A 278 6.06 -10.96 -5.05
CA HIS A 278 4.68 -11.06 -4.59
C HIS A 278 4.60 -10.96 -3.07
N PRO A 279 3.64 -10.19 -2.54
CA PRO A 279 2.76 -9.27 -3.27
C PRO A 279 3.55 -8.14 -3.94
N ARG A 280 3.09 -7.64 -5.10
CA ARG A 280 3.73 -6.50 -5.76
C ARG A 280 3.73 -5.34 -4.79
N LEU A 281 4.91 -4.81 -4.50
CA LEU A 281 5.05 -3.66 -3.63
C LEU A 281 4.54 -2.42 -4.38
N THR A 282 3.36 -1.93 -4.00
CA THR A 282 2.86 -0.65 -4.46
C THR A 282 3.34 0.42 -3.51
N LEU A 283 3.99 1.42 -4.06
CA LEU A 283 4.49 2.54 -3.30
C LEU A 283 3.40 3.61 -3.20
N PRO A 284 3.27 4.27 -2.04
CA PRO A 284 2.39 5.43 -1.95
C PRO A 284 2.92 6.54 -2.89
N PRO A 285 2.05 7.33 -3.51
CA PRO A 285 2.47 8.47 -4.32
C PRO A 285 3.39 9.42 -3.53
N GLN A 286 4.29 10.13 -4.22
CA GLN A 286 5.22 11.04 -3.55
C GLN A 286 4.53 12.15 -2.74
N TRP A 287 3.35 12.59 -3.19
CA TRP A 287 2.52 13.58 -2.49
C TRP A 287 1.77 13.02 -1.28
N TYR A 288 1.78 11.70 -1.06
CA TYR A 288 1.04 11.08 0.04
C TYR A 288 1.81 11.18 1.36
N TYR A 289 1.14 11.68 2.40
CA TYR A 289 1.68 11.81 3.75
C TYR A 289 0.81 11.05 4.76
N SER A 290 1.45 10.48 5.78
CA SER A 290 0.72 9.82 6.87
C SER A 290 -0.08 10.86 7.67
N PRO A 291 -1.28 10.52 8.17
CA PRO A 291 -2.02 11.42 9.05
C PRO A 291 -1.24 11.69 10.34
N THR A 292 -1.19 12.96 10.74
CA THR A 292 -0.46 13.44 11.93
C THR A 292 -1.38 13.69 13.13
N ASN A 293 -2.68 13.91 12.89
CA ASN A 293 -3.67 14.22 13.91
C ASN A 293 -4.62 13.03 14.09
N GLN A 294 -4.82 12.57 15.32
CA GLN A 294 -5.74 11.48 15.66
C GLN A 294 -7.17 11.70 15.14
N LYS A 295 -7.68 12.94 15.14
CA LYS A 295 -9.00 13.23 14.58
C LYS A 295 -9.04 13.03 13.06
N MET A 296 -7.94 13.24 12.36
CA MET A 296 -7.85 13.04 10.90
C MET A 296 -7.33 11.66 10.53
N ASP A 297 -6.88 10.89 11.52
CA ASP A 297 -6.34 9.56 11.33
C ASP A 297 -7.49 8.56 11.13
N ARG A 298 -7.63 8.13 9.88
CA ARG A 298 -8.54 7.06 9.47
C ARG A 298 -7.75 5.99 8.74
N SER A 299 -6.61 5.62 9.32
CA SER A 299 -5.69 4.66 8.75
C SER A 299 -6.29 3.25 8.70
N PHE A 300 -6.14 2.58 7.57
CA PHE A 300 -6.65 1.22 7.34
C PHE A 300 -5.56 0.20 7.01
N ALA A 301 -4.38 0.67 6.62
CA ALA A 301 -3.24 -0.17 6.28
C ALA A 301 -1.92 0.58 6.52
N VAL A 302 -0.81 -0.16 6.38
CA VAL A 302 0.55 0.38 6.38
C VAL A 302 1.17 0.04 5.02
N SER A 303 1.84 1.01 4.40
CA SER A 303 2.50 0.80 3.11
C SER A 303 3.65 -0.18 3.26
N MET A 304 3.92 -0.95 2.21
CA MET A 304 5.00 -1.93 2.19
C MET A 304 6.37 -1.30 1.89
N ASP A 305 6.54 -0.02 2.21
CA ASP A 305 7.83 0.66 2.15
C ASP A 305 8.69 0.12 3.30
N ALA A 306 9.76 -0.60 2.94
CA ALA A 306 10.61 -1.29 3.89
C ALA A 306 11.45 -0.34 4.77
N ILE A 307 11.64 0.91 4.34
CA ILE A 307 12.49 1.89 5.03
C ILE A 307 11.62 2.86 5.82
N ASN A 308 10.60 3.45 5.19
CA ASN A 308 9.72 4.41 5.83
C ASN A 308 8.24 4.04 5.62
N PRO A 309 7.73 3.01 6.32
CA PRO A 309 6.35 2.59 6.19
C PRO A 309 5.39 3.74 6.55
N LYS A 310 4.51 4.09 5.61
CA LYS A 310 3.50 5.14 5.79
C LYS A 310 2.18 4.52 6.20
N ARG A 311 1.46 5.17 7.13
CA ARG A 311 0.08 4.80 7.43
C ARG A 311 -0.81 5.25 6.26
N LEU A 312 -1.49 4.29 5.63
CA LEU A 312 -2.45 4.51 4.54
C LEU A 312 -3.82 4.82 5.14
N SER A 313 -4.39 5.97 4.80
CA SER A 313 -5.57 6.56 5.43
C SER A 313 -6.49 7.19 4.39
N ILE A 314 -7.80 7.10 4.62
CA ILE A 314 -8.82 7.82 3.85
C ILE A 314 -9.28 8.97 4.72
N SER A 315 -9.01 10.22 4.34
CA SER A 315 -9.33 11.34 5.24
C SER A 315 -10.84 11.41 5.52
N PRO A 316 -11.28 11.98 6.66
CA PRO A 316 -12.71 12.18 6.92
C PRO A 316 -13.41 12.97 5.82
N LYS A 317 -12.70 13.93 5.18
CA LYS A 317 -13.22 14.68 4.05
C LYS A 317 -13.46 13.77 2.84
N ASP A 318 -12.46 12.96 2.48
CA ASP A 318 -12.57 12.05 1.32
C ASP A 318 -13.59 10.92 1.58
N SER A 319 -13.81 10.56 2.86
CA SER A 319 -14.80 9.53 3.21
C SER A 319 -16.25 9.90 2.91
N LEU A 320 -16.52 11.19 2.64
CA LEU A 320 -17.84 11.66 2.21
C LEU A 320 -18.20 11.21 0.79
N GLU A 321 -17.20 10.87 -0.03
CA GLU A 321 -17.36 10.39 -1.43
C GLU A 321 -17.66 8.88 -1.53
N HIS A 322 -17.95 8.25 -0.39
CA HIS A 322 -18.16 6.80 -0.24
C HIS A 322 -16.91 5.96 -0.57
N THR A 323 -16.94 4.68 -0.22
CA THR A 323 -15.82 3.76 -0.47
C THR A 323 -16.34 2.38 -0.79
N ILE A 324 -15.85 1.82 -1.91
CA ILE A 324 -16.21 0.47 -2.35
C ILE A 324 -14.97 -0.44 -2.19
N CYS A 325 -15.09 -1.48 -1.37
CA CYS A 325 -14.03 -2.48 -1.17
C CYS A 325 -14.32 -3.73 -2.02
N LEU A 326 -13.61 -3.90 -3.14
CA LEU A 326 -13.75 -5.05 -4.05
C LEU A 326 -12.62 -6.06 -3.87
N GLY A 327 -12.93 -7.35 -4.03
CA GLY A 327 -11.94 -8.43 -3.98
C GLY A 327 -12.54 -9.78 -3.58
N PRO A 328 -11.85 -10.90 -3.84
CA PRO A 328 -12.30 -12.24 -3.47
C PRO A 328 -12.27 -12.47 -1.95
N THR A 329 -12.88 -13.55 -1.46
CA THR A 329 -12.76 -13.98 -0.06
C THR A 329 -11.29 -14.15 0.32
N GLY A 330 -10.89 -13.72 1.52
CA GLY A 330 -9.51 -13.78 1.98
C GLY A 330 -8.61 -12.62 1.54
N SER A 331 -9.09 -11.70 0.69
CA SER A 331 -8.28 -10.56 0.21
C SER A 331 -8.09 -9.42 1.22
N GLY A 332 -8.57 -9.57 2.47
CA GLY A 332 -8.43 -8.55 3.53
C GLY A 332 -9.49 -7.45 3.56
N LYS A 333 -10.59 -7.53 2.78
CA LYS A 333 -11.67 -6.52 2.78
C LYS A 333 -12.22 -6.21 4.18
N SER A 334 -12.63 -7.25 4.91
CA SER A 334 -13.19 -7.09 6.26
C SER A 334 -12.16 -6.50 7.23
N THR A 335 -10.87 -6.83 7.05
CA THR A 335 -9.78 -6.25 7.85
C THR A 335 -9.60 -4.76 7.57
N ALA A 336 -9.66 -4.34 6.30
CA ALA A 336 -9.61 -2.91 5.95
C ALA A 336 -10.81 -2.15 6.51
N MET A 337 -12.02 -2.70 6.40
CA MET A 337 -13.24 -2.11 6.99
C MET A 337 -13.14 -2.03 8.51
N LEU A 338 -12.66 -3.09 9.17
CA LEU A 338 -12.45 -3.14 10.62
C LEU A 338 -11.56 -1.98 11.07
N HIS A 339 -10.42 -1.75 10.41
CA HIS A 339 -9.52 -0.65 10.78
C HIS A 339 -10.17 0.74 10.56
N LEU A 340 -10.88 0.95 9.45
CA LEU A 340 -11.60 2.20 9.20
C LEU A 340 -12.65 2.48 10.29
N ILE A 341 -13.45 1.46 10.64
CA ILE A 341 -14.50 1.56 11.67
C ILE A 341 -13.87 1.85 13.04
N LEU A 342 -12.81 1.13 13.40
CA LEU A 342 -12.11 1.37 14.67
C LEU A 342 -11.47 2.76 14.74
N ALA A 343 -10.96 3.28 13.61
CA ALA A 343 -10.43 4.62 13.56
C ALA A 343 -11.52 5.68 13.83
N ASP A 344 -12.72 5.50 13.28
CA ASP A 344 -13.86 6.38 13.57
C ASP A 344 -14.34 6.29 15.02
N ILE A 345 -14.45 5.08 15.56
CA ILE A 345 -14.78 4.86 16.96
C ILE A 345 -13.75 5.55 17.87
N THR A 346 -12.46 5.42 17.55
CA THR A 346 -11.37 6.03 18.30
C THR A 346 -11.40 7.56 18.21
N ALA A 347 -11.73 8.10 17.04
CA ALA A 347 -11.89 9.53 16.79
C ALA A 347 -13.17 10.14 17.41
N GLY A 348 -14.03 9.32 18.04
CA GLY A 348 -15.24 9.80 18.70
C GLY A 348 -16.42 9.98 17.76
N ARG A 349 -16.41 9.37 16.57
CA ARG A 349 -17.53 9.42 15.61
C ARG A 349 -18.55 8.32 15.92
N SER A 350 -19.76 8.47 15.38
CA SER A 350 -20.74 7.40 15.29
C SER A 350 -20.41 6.45 14.16
N VAL A 351 -20.82 5.21 14.32
CA VAL A 351 -20.74 4.18 13.27
C VAL A 351 -22.00 3.34 13.30
N LEU A 352 -22.47 2.94 12.12
CA LEU A 352 -23.54 1.96 11.94
C LEU A 352 -22.97 0.83 11.09
N VAL A 353 -22.97 -0.39 11.63
CA VAL A 353 -22.39 -1.56 10.97
C VAL A 353 -23.46 -2.63 10.81
N LEU A 354 -23.72 -3.00 9.55
CA LEU A 354 -24.58 -4.13 9.19
C LEU A 354 -23.68 -5.27 8.71
N ASP A 355 -23.69 -6.40 9.40
CA ASP A 355 -22.82 -7.53 9.08
C ASP A 355 -23.61 -8.83 8.85
N PRO A 356 -23.70 -9.33 7.61
CA PRO A 356 -24.43 -10.54 7.28
C PRO A 356 -23.76 -11.84 7.75
N LYS A 357 -22.52 -11.79 8.27
CA LYS A 357 -21.79 -12.96 8.80
C LYS A 357 -21.57 -12.90 10.31
N ALA A 358 -21.64 -11.70 10.90
CA ALA A 358 -21.35 -11.35 12.30
C ALA A 358 -19.87 -11.35 12.71
N ASP A 359 -18.96 -11.97 11.93
CA ASP A 359 -17.52 -12.02 12.23
C ASP A 359 -16.86 -10.63 12.36
N LEU A 360 -17.29 -9.66 11.54
CA LEU A 360 -16.76 -8.29 11.58
C LEU A 360 -17.21 -7.58 12.84
N ILE A 361 -18.49 -7.72 13.22
CA ILE A 361 -19.02 -7.13 14.46
C ILE A 361 -18.28 -7.67 15.68
N THR A 362 -18.11 -8.99 15.77
CA THR A 362 -17.34 -9.62 16.87
C THR A 362 -15.93 -9.03 16.94
N SER A 363 -15.25 -8.94 15.80
CA SER A 363 -13.90 -8.36 15.71
C SER A 363 -13.84 -6.89 16.14
N ILE A 364 -14.87 -6.10 15.86
CA ILE A 364 -14.97 -4.71 16.30
C ILE A 364 -15.16 -4.66 17.81
N LEU A 365 -16.14 -5.39 18.35
CA LEU A 365 -16.50 -5.37 19.78
C LEU A 365 -15.31 -5.72 20.68
N GLU A 366 -14.47 -6.68 20.28
CA GLU A 366 -13.22 -7.04 20.97
C GLU A 366 -12.18 -5.90 21.06
N ARG A 367 -12.31 -4.86 20.22
CA ARG A 367 -11.31 -3.81 20.01
C ARG A 367 -11.85 -2.41 20.30
N ILE A 368 -13.10 -2.27 20.73
CA ILE A 368 -13.68 -0.96 21.09
C ILE A 368 -12.94 -0.43 22.34
N PRO A 369 -12.48 0.83 22.33
CA PRO A 369 -11.87 1.44 23.52
C PRO A 369 -12.85 1.45 24.69
N GLU A 370 -12.39 1.10 25.90
CA GLU A 370 -13.23 1.01 27.11
C GLU A 370 -14.11 2.26 27.33
N LYS A 371 -13.54 3.45 27.11
CA LYS A 371 -14.24 4.74 27.23
C LYS A 371 -15.48 4.91 26.34
N ARG A 372 -15.62 4.09 25.28
CA ARG A 372 -16.74 4.11 24.33
C ARG A 372 -17.69 2.93 24.51
N MET A 373 -17.45 2.01 25.45
CA MET A 373 -18.31 0.83 25.64
C MET A 373 -19.76 1.20 25.97
N GLY A 374 -20.00 2.28 26.72
CA GLY A 374 -21.34 2.79 27.01
C GLY A 374 -22.08 3.41 25.81
N ASP A 375 -21.41 3.57 24.67
CA ASP A 375 -22.00 4.06 23.43
C ASP A 375 -22.43 2.95 22.47
N VAL A 376 -22.16 1.69 22.82
CA VAL A 376 -22.46 0.54 21.98
C VAL A 376 -23.93 0.16 22.09
N VAL A 377 -24.57 -0.03 20.94
CA VAL A 377 -25.93 -0.53 20.81
C VAL A 377 -25.90 -1.72 19.87
N ILE A 378 -26.41 -2.87 20.34
CA ILE A 378 -26.49 -4.09 19.54
C ILE A 378 -27.96 -4.38 19.27
N ILE A 379 -28.32 -4.46 17.99
CA ILE A 379 -29.67 -4.83 17.52
C ILE A 379 -29.56 -6.21 16.88
N ASP A 380 -29.67 -7.25 17.70
CA ASP A 380 -29.50 -8.64 17.27
C ASP A 380 -30.84 -9.41 17.39
N PRO A 381 -31.46 -9.84 16.28
CA PRO A 381 -32.71 -10.61 16.34
C PRO A 381 -32.54 -12.03 16.88
N SER A 382 -31.32 -12.53 17.08
CA SER A 382 -31.07 -13.81 17.76
C SER A 382 -31.01 -13.68 19.28
N ASP A 383 -30.86 -12.46 19.81
CA ASP A 383 -30.88 -12.20 21.25
C ASP A 383 -32.31 -12.37 21.80
N PRO A 384 -32.51 -13.11 22.92
CA PRO A 384 -33.82 -13.21 23.56
C PRO A 384 -34.35 -11.86 24.10
N CYS A 385 -33.48 -10.92 24.45
CA CYS A 385 -33.80 -9.59 24.97
C CYS A 385 -33.13 -8.48 24.12
N PRO A 386 -33.50 -8.36 22.83
CA PRO A 386 -32.78 -7.49 21.92
C PRO A 386 -33.07 -6.02 22.22
N CYS A 387 -32.11 -5.14 21.89
CA CYS A 387 -32.41 -3.71 21.84
C CYS A 387 -33.50 -3.46 20.78
N GLY A 388 -34.59 -2.83 21.19
CA GLY A 388 -35.70 -2.54 20.29
C GLY A 388 -35.35 -1.53 19.22
N PHE A 389 -36.12 -1.58 18.15
CA PHE A 389 -36.10 -0.61 17.07
C PHE A 389 -37.54 -0.40 16.61
N ASN A 390 -38.05 0.82 16.77
CA ASN A 390 -39.40 1.17 16.34
C ASN A 390 -39.35 2.21 15.21
N PRO A 391 -39.61 1.80 13.95
CA PRO A 391 -39.69 2.70 12.79
C PRO A 391 -40.62 3.90 12.98
N LEU A 392 -41.66 3.76 13.81
CA LEU A 392 -42.72 4.76 13.98
C LEU A 392 -42.45 5.74 15.14
N ALA A 393 -41.35 5.56 15.89
CA ALA A 393 -41.11 6.28 17.14
C ALA A 393 -40.35 7.62 17.00
N PHE A 394 -39.89 8.00 15.81
CA PHE A 394 -38.99 9.16 15.62
C PHE A 394 -39.72 10.49 15.35
N LYS A 395 -40.79 10.76 16.13
CA LYS A 395 -41.72 11.90 15.89
C LYS A 395 -41.05 13.28 15.94
N ASP A 396 -39.90 13.41 16.59
CA ASP A 396 -39.18 14.68 16.74
C ASP A 396 -38.37 15.10 15.50
N TYR A 397 -38.24 14.23 14.49
CA TYR A 397 -37.33 14.46 13.35
C TYR A 397 -38.03 14.87 12.05
N GLY A 398 -39.32 14.61 11.89
CA GLY A 398 -40.04 14.89 10.65
C GLY A 398 -41.54 14.83 10.81
N SER A 399 -42.28 15.18 9.75
CA SER A 399 -43.74 15.04 9.77
C SER A 399 -44.11 13.56 9.94
N PRO A 400 -45.19 13.24 10.69
CA PRO A 400 -45.72 11.87 10.78
C PRO A 400 -45.88 11.18 9.43
N SER A 401 -46.29 11.94 8.42
CA SER A 401 -46.44 11.46 7.04
C SER A 401 -45.11 11.02 6.43
N LEU A 402 -44.02 11.77 6.60
CA LEU A 402 -42.70 11.39 6.07
C LEU A 402 -42.21 10.06 6.67
N ILE A 403 -42.44 9.84 7.97
CA ILE A 403 -42.07 8.58 8.65
C ILE A 403 -42.90 7.41 8.11
N ALA A 404 -44.21 7.62 7.93
CA ALA A 404 -45.10 6.64 7.33
C ALA A 404 -44.66 6.30 5.90
N ASP A 405 -44.38 7.31 5.08
CA ASP A 405 -43.94 7.17 3.68
C ASP A 405 -42.58 6.47 3.56
N ALA A 406 -41.62 6.81 4.43
CA ALA A 406 -40.32 6.16 4.45
C ALA A 406 -40.45 4.68 4.84
N THR A 407 -41.25 4.39 5.87
CA THR A 407 -41.54 3.01 6.28
C THR A 407 -42.24 2.24 5.16
N LEU A 408 -43.22 2.86 4.50
CA LEU A 408 -43.95 2.28 3.38
C LEU A 408 -43.03 1.99 2.19
N SER A 409 -42.16 2.93 1.81
CA SER A 409 -41.17 2.77 0.74
C SER A 409 -40.26 1.57 0.99
N VAL A 410 -39.78 1.40 2.22
CA VAL A 410 -38.96 0.22 2.56
C VAL A 410 -39.77 -1.07 2.44
N LEU A 411 -41.01 -1.11 2.96
CA LEU A 411 -41.87 -2.30 2.80
C LEU A 411 -42.14 -2.60 1.32
N LYS A 412 -42.34 -1.57 0.50
CA LYS A 412 -42.55 -1.69 -0.94
C LYS A 412 -41.34 -2.29 -1.65
N GLU A 413 -40.13 -1.88 -1.29
CA GLU A 413 -38.89 -2.42 -1.84
C GLU A 413 -38.67 -3.89 -1.45
N ILE A 414 -38.98 -4.26 -0.20
CA ILE A 414 -38.84 -5.65 0.27
C ILE A 414 -39.83 -6.57 -0.43
N PHE A 415 -41.06 -6.11 -0.66
CA PHE A 415 -42.17 -6.90 -1.21
C PHE A 415 -42.53 -6.52 -2.65
N SER A 416 -41.56 -6.03 -3.44
CA SER A 416 -41.74 -5.51 -4.79
C SER A 416 -42.49 -6.47 -5.72
N ASP A 417 -42.20 -7.76 -5.61
CA ASP A 417 -42.69 -8.80 -6.52
C ASP A 417 -44.19 -9.08 -6.35
N CYS A 418 -44.81 -8.63 -5.26
CA CYS A 418 -46.20 -8.89 -4.90
C CYS A 418 -46.90 -7.65 -4.32
N TRP A 419 -46.65 -6.47 -4.91
CA TRP A 419 -47.20 -5.19 -4.44
C TRP A 419 -48.41 -4.73 -5.27
N GLY A 420 -49.61 -4.96 -4.75
CA GLY A 420 -50.88 -4.58 -5.42
C GLY A 420 -51.49 -3.28 -4.88
N ILE A 421 -52.52 -2.79 -5.58
CA ILE A 421 -53.25 -1.56 -5.22
C ILE A 421 -53.77 -1.62 -3.77
N TYR A 422 -54.40 -2.73 -3.37
CA TYR A 422 -54.85 -2.89 -1.98
C TYR A 422 -53.71 -2.91 -0.97
N THR A 423 -52.54 -3.45 -1.33
CA THR A 423 -51.37 -3.41 -0.42
C THR A 423 -50.90 -1.97 -0.22
N GLN A 424 -50.80 -1.21 -1.31
CA GLN A 424 -50.42 0.21 -1.26
C GLN A 424 -51.41 1.00 -0.41
N ASP A 425 -52.70 0.95 -0.72
CA ASP A 425 -53.74 1.78 -0.13
C ASP A 425 -53.90 1.47 1.38
N VAL A 426 -54.09 0.19 1.72
CA VAL A 426 -54.29 -0.25 3.11
C VAL A 426 -53.07 0.04 3.98
N LEU A 427 -51.84 -0.23 3.52
CA LEU A 427 -50.64 0.04 4.32
C LEU A 427 -50.40 1.55 4.48
N THR A 428 -50.70 2.36 3.47
CA THR A 428 -50.57 3.83 3.56
C THR A 428 -51.46 4.36 4.69
N ALA A 429 -52.76 4.05 4.64
CA ALA A 429 -53.72 4.51 5.64
C ALA A 429 -53.40 3.95 7.04
N ALA A 430 -53.01 2.68 7.12
CA ALA A 430 -52.64 2.04 8.38
C ALA A 430 -51.38 2.65 9.01
N LEU A 431 -50.31 2.89 8.23
CA LEU A 431 -49.08 3.49 8.73
C LEU A 431 -49.30 4.93 9.17
N LEU A 432 -49.99 5.75 8.37
CA LEU A 432 -50.32 7.13 8.75
C LEU A 432 -51.11 7.18 10.07
N THR A 433 -52.10 6.28 10.22
CA THR A 433 -52.87 6.16 11.46
C THR A 433 -52.00 5.76 12.64
N LEU A 434 -51.08 4.79 12.45
CA LEU A 434 -50.22 4.33 13.54
C LEU A 434 -49.17 5.35 13.94
N VAL A 435 -48.56 6.10 13.02
CA VAL A 435 -47.55 7.11 13.39
C VAL A 435 -48.17 8.23 14.24
N GLU A 436 -49.42 8.61 14.00
CA GLU A 436 -50.13 9.57 14.87
C GLU A 436 -50.51 8.98 16.23
N THR A 437 -50.67 7.67 16.31
CA THR A 437 -51.05 6.98 17.54
C THR A 437 -49.88 6.94 18.54
N GLU A 438 -50.15 7.19 19.81
CA GLU A 438 -49.15 7.09 20.87
C GLU A 438 -48.80 5.63 21.19
N ASN A 439 -47.50 5.37 21.41
CA ASN A 439 -46.97 4.05 21.77
C ASN A 439 -47.26 2.94 20.74
N SER A 440 -47.57 3.32 19.50
CA SER A 440 -47.78 2.38 18.42
C SER A 440 -46.47 1.69 17.98
N THR A 441 -46.63 0.52 17.39
CA THR A 441 -45.51 -0.26 16.83
C THR A 441 -45.92 -0.83 15.49
N LEU A 442 -44.94 -1.25 14.68
CA LEU A 442 -45.24 -1.88 13.39
C LEU A 442 -46.08 -3.16 13.53
N LEU A 443 -45.98 -3.84 14.68
CA LEU A 443 -46.79 -5.04 14.97
C LEU A 443 -48.27 -4.73 15.12
N TRP A 444 -48.66 -3.48 15.41
CA TRP A 444 -50.06 -3.07 15.53
C TRP A 444 -50.79 -3.04 14.19
N LEU A 445 -50.07 -3.10 13.06
CA LEU A 445 -50.69 -3.24 11.74
C LEU A 445 -51.60 -4.48 11.67
N LEU A 446 -51.21 -5.59 12.30
CA LEU A 446 -52.01 -6.82 12.29
C LEU A 446 -53.36 -6.64 13.03
N PRO A 447 -53.39 -6.33 14.34
CA PRO A 447 -54.66 -6.11 15.05
C PRO A 447 -55.45 -4.92 14.51
N LEU A 448 -54.80 -3.88 13.96
CA LEU A 448 -55.51 -2.77 13.31
C LEU A 448 -56.36 -3.25 12.12
N LEU A 449 -55.86 -4.21 11.35
CA LEU A 449 -56.57 -4.74 10.18
C LEU A 449 -57.53 -5.89 10.50
N THR A 450 -57.29 -6.65 11.57
CA THR A 450 -58.07 -7.87 11.87
C THR A 450 -59.03 -7.76 13.05
N ASP A 451 -58.74 -6.93 14.05
CA ASP A 451 -59.57 -6.78 15.25
C ASP A 451 -60.38 -5.48 15.16
N GLU A 452 -61.69 -5.61 14.96
CA GLU A 452 -62.61 -4.49 14.84
C GLU A 452 -62.65 -3.61 16.09
N ARG A 453 -62.64 -4.20 17.29
CA ARG A 453 -62.69 -3.44 18.54
C ARG A 453 -61.41 -2.64 18.74
N PHE A 454 -60.28 -3.26 18.44
CA PHE A 454 -58.99 -2.57 18.48
C PHE A 454 -58.93 -1.46 17.43
N ARG A 455 -59.37 -1.73 16.19
CA ARG A 455 -59.39 -0.74 15.11
C ARG A 455 -60.22 0.47 15.48
N GLN A 456 -61.47 0.30 15.91
CA GLN A 456 -62.35 1.39 16.32
C GLN A 456 -61.74 2.25 17.44
N LYS A 457 -61.07 1.61 18.42
CA LYS A 457 -60.38 2.33 19.51
C LYS A 457 -59.28 3.26 19.00
N ILE A 458 -58.59 2.88 17.93
CA ILE A 458 -57.53 3.70 17.30
C ILE A 458 -58.14 4.72 16.34
N THR A 459 -59.03 4.30 15.42
CA THR A 459 -59.58 5.14 14.36
C THR A 459 -60.48 6.26 14.89
N ASN A 460 -61.16 6.06 16.03
CA ASN A 460 -61.93 7.11 16.70
C ASN A 460 -61.07 8.32 17.15
N LYS A 461 -59.75 8.12 17.28
CA LYS A 461 -58.80 9.17 17.66
C LYS A 461 -58.15 9.86 16.45
N VAL A 462 -58.41 9.39 15.23
CA VAL A 462 -57.86 9.98 14.00
C VAL A 462 -58.38 11.40 13.84
N LYS A 463 -57.47 12.34 13.60
CA LYS A 463 -57.77 13.77 13.47
C LYS A 463 -58.07 14.19 12.04
N ASP A 464 -57.44 13.53 11.07
CA ASP A 464 -57.63 13.82 9.65
C ASP A 464 -59.05 13.46 9.17
N ARG A 465 -59.82 14.51 8.84
CA ARG A 465 -61.20 14.42 8.37
C ARG A 465 -61.32 14.32 6.85
N ILE A 466 -60.23 14.50 6.12
CA ILE A 466 -60.23 14.59 4.65
C ILE A 466 -59.86 13.24 4.03
N ALA A 467 -58.84 12.56 4.52
CA ALA A 467 -58.39 11.30 3.93
C ALA A 467 -58.58 10.10 4.86
N LEU A 468 -57.96 10.09 6.05
CA LEU A 468 -57.94 8.89 6.91
C LEU A 468 -59.30 8.52 7.48
N ARG A 469 -60.11 9.48 7.97
CA ARG A 469 -61.47 9.17 8.47
C ARG A 469 -62.36 8.58 7.37
N PRO A 470 -62.53 9.22 6.20
CA PRO A 470 -63.30 8.63 5.10
C PRO A 470 -62.80 7.24 4.68
N PHE A 471 -61.48 7.03 4.65
CA PHE A 471 -60.91 5.71 4.36
C PHE A 471 -61.40 4.65 5.36
N TRP A 472 -61.32 4.92 6.67
CA TRP A 472 -61.74 3.97 7.69
C TRP A 472 -63.25 3.76 7.71
N GLU A 473 -64.05 4.81 7.45
CA GLU A 473 -65.51 4.69 7.30
C GLU A 473 -65.88 3.79 6.11
N GLN A 474 -65.22 3.97 4.97
CA GLN A 474 -65.38 3.11 3.80
C GLN A 474 -64.95 1.67 4.11
N PHE A 475 -63.80 1.49 4.78
CA PHE A 475 -63.30 0.18 5.17
C PHE A 475 -64.28 -0.55 6.10
N GLU A 476 -64.96 0.16 7.02
CA GLU A 476 -65.96 -0.44 7.90
C GLU A 476 -67.27 -0.80 7.20
N ALA A 477 -67.65 -0.04 6.17
CA ALA A 477 -68.85 -0.27 5.37
C ALA A 477 -68.75 -1.49 4.43
N LEU A 478 -67.53 -1.99 4.15
CA LEU A 478 -67.33 -3.19 3.33
C LEU A 478 -67.93 -4.43 3.98
N ARG A 479 -68.34 -5.41 3.16
CA ARG A 479 -68.71 -6.74 3.67
C ARG A 479 -67.48 -7.49 4.17
N ASP A 480 -67.64 -8.40 5.13
CA ASP A 480 -66.52 -9.17 5.70
C ASP A 480 -65.68 -9.91 4.65
N THR A 481 -66.33 -10.42 3.60
CA THR A 481 -65.67 -11.06 2.46
C THR A 481 -64.79 -10.09 1.67
N GLU A 482 -65.29 -8.88 1.42
CA GLU A 482 -64.57 -7.81 0.71
C GLU A 482 -63.40 -7.30 1.56
N LYS A 483 -63.62 -7.06 2.87
CA LYS A 483 -62.54 -6.68 3.81
C LYS A 483 -61.42 -7.71 3.78
N ARG A 484 -61.75 -9.00 3.92
CA ARG A 484 -60.76 -10.11 3.88
C ARG A 484 -59.99 -10.15 2.56
N GLN A 485 -60.65 -9.91 1.43
CA GLN A 485 -60.00 -9.87 0.13
C GLN A 485 -58.99 -8.73 0.02
N GLN A 486 -59.34 -7.54 0.53
CA GLN A 486 -58.45 -6.38 0.50
C GLN A 486 -57.24 -6.52 1.44
N ILE A 487 -57.44 -7.04 2.66
CA ILE A 487 -56.36 -7.13 3.65
C ILE A 487 -55.49 -8.39 3.50
N SER A 488 -55.97 -9.48 2.91
CA SER A 488 -55.23 -10.75 2.80
C SER A 488 -53.81 -10.61 2.21
N PRO A 489 -53.60 -9.83 1.12
CA PRO A 489 -52.25 -9.57 0.59
C PRO A 489 -51.32 -8.84 1.57
N VAL A 490 -51.88 -7.99 2.45
CA VAL A 490 -51.15 -7.28 3.50
C VAL A 490 -50.81 -8.22 4.65
N LEU A 491 -51.81 -8.98 5.14
CA LEU A 491 -51.62 -9.94 6.23
C LEU A 491 -50.56 -10.99 5.91
N ASN A 492 -50.51 -11.48 4.66
CA ASN A 492 -49.49 -12.45 4.24
C ASN A 492 -48.07 -11.89 4.35
N LYS A 493 -47.87 -10.59 4.07
CA LYS A 493 -46.57 -9.91 4.23
C LYS A 493 -46.25 -9.69 5.71
N LEU A 494 -47.22 -9.19 6.48
CA LEU A 494 -47.04 -8.94 7.92
C LEU A 494 -46.77 -10.22 8.72
N ARG A 495 -47.32 -11.36 8.29
CA ARG A 495 -47.04 -12.67 8.90
C ARG A 495 -45.56 -13.00 8.90
N GLN A 496 -44.82 -12.64 7.84
CA GLN A 496 -43.37 -12.85 7.78
C GLN A 496 -42.64 -12.10 8.91
N LEU A 497 -43.17 -10.95 9.34
CA LEU A 497 -42.67 -10.17 10.48
C LEU A 497 -43.04 -10.85 11.80
N THR A 498 -44.32 -11.19 11.97
CA THR A 498 -44.87 -11.62 13.27
C THR A 498 -44.50 -13.04 13.64
N LEU A 499 -44.24 -13.92 12.66
CA LEU A 499 -43.90 -15.33 12.90
C LEU A 499 -42.48 -15.53 13.43
N ARG A 500 -41.61 -14.51 13.33
CA ARG A 500 -40.22 -14.56 13.81
C ARG A 500 -40.11 -13.86 15.17
N PRO A 501 -39.90 -14.60 16.28
CA PRO A 501 -39.87 -14.01 17.62
C PRO A 501 -38.83 -12.89 17.78
N GLY A 502 -37.64 -13.05 17.20
CA GLY A 502 -36.58 -12.03 17.23
C GLY A 502 -37.01 -10.68 16.66
N LEU A 503 -37.57 -10.69 15.44
CA LEU A 503 -38.11 -9.48 14.83
C LEU A 503 -39.27 -8.89 15.63
N ARG A 504 -40.15 -9.74 16.18
CA ARG A 504 -41.25 -9.30 17.03
C ARG A 504 -40.74 -8.60 18.29
N ASN A 505 -39.70 -9.14 18.92
CA ASN A 505 -39.10 -8.57 20.11
C ASN A 505 -38.40 -7.25 19.84
N ILE A 506 -37.82 -7.05 18.64
CA ILE A 506 -37.20 -5.79 18.23
C ILE A 506 -38.27 -4.74 17.88
N LEU A 507 -39.16 -5.07 16.94
CA LEU A 507 -40.13 -4.15 16.33
C LEU A 507 -41.35 -3.88 17.21
N GLY A 508 -41.60 -4.73 18.21
CA GLY A 508 -42.74 -4.64 19.12
C GLY A 508 -42.52 -3.74 20.33
N GLN A 509 -41.37 -3.08 20.45
CA GLN A 509 -41.08 -2.18 21.56
C GLN A 509 -41.61 -0.77 21.25
N ALA A 510 -42.64 -0.33 21.98
CA ALA A 510 -43.22 1.01 21.79
C ALA A 510 -42.21 2.13 22.08
N LYS A 511 -41.42 1.99 23.14
CA LYS A 511 -40.38 2.93 23.58
C LYS A 511 -39.04 2.21 23.70
N PRO A 512 -38.33 1.96 22.59
CA PRO A 512 -37.04 1.30 22.63
C PRO A 512 -36.01 2.15 23.37
N LYS A 513 -35.01 1.50 23.99
CA LYS A 513 -33.90 2.19 24.69
C LYS A 513 -33.01 3.01 23.74
N PHE A 514 -33.04 2.69 22.46
CA PHE A 514 -32.27 3.34 21.41
C PHE A 514 -33.21 3.92 20.35
N SER A 515 -32.86 5.11 19.87
CA SER A 515 -33.49 5.75 18.72
C SER A 515 -32.49 5.90 17.58
N LEU A 516 -32.88 5.68 16.31
CA LEU A 516 -31.94 5.86 15.19
C LEU A 516 -31.36 7.28 15.13
N THR A 517 -32.11 8.29 15.56
CA THR A 517 -31.61 9.68 15.67
C THR A 517 -30.42 9.81 16.65
N ASP A 518 -30.30 8.92 17.64
CA ASP A 518 -29.18 8.88 18.58
C ASP A 518 -27.85 8.57 17.87
N LEU A 519 -27.89 7.94 16.69
CA LEU A 519 -26.72 7.73 15.83
C LEU A 519 -26.06 9.07 15.48
N PHE A 520 -26.86 10.11 15.20
CA PHE A 520 -26.37 11.41 14.76
C PHE A 520 -26.11 12.37 15.94
N TYR A 521 -27.02 12.42 16.93
CA TYR A 521 -26.92 13.39 18.02
C TYR A 521 -26.11 12.91 19.23
N LYS A 522 -26.11 11.60 19.52
CA LYS A 522 -25.44 11.01 20.69
C LYS A 522 -24.18 10.21 20.32
N ARG A 523 -23.78 10.24 19.05
CA ARG A 523 -22.57 9.59 18.51
C ARG A 523 -22.48 8.11 18.86
N LYS A 524 -23.59 7.37 18.77
CA LYS A 524 -23.66 5.95 19.13
C LYS A 524 -22.90 5.04 18.15
N ILE A 525 -22.52 3.87 18.65
CA ILE A 525 -21.84 2.80 17.91
C ILE A 525 -22.88 1.68 17.75
N VAL A 526 -23.50 1.60 16.58
CA VAL A 526 -24.63 0.70 16.34
C VAL A 526 -24.17 -0.51 15.54
N MET A 527 -24.39 -1.70 16.10
CA MET A 527 -23.98 -2.98 15.54
C MET A 527 -25.21 -3.83 15.28
N ILE A 528 -25.36 -4.29 14.04
CA ILE A 528 -26.51 -5.08 13.59
C ILE A 528 -26.02 -6.36 12.94
N PRO A 529 -25.88 -7.46 13.72
CA PRO A 529 -25.58 -8.77 13.16
C PRO A 529 -26.80 -9.29 12.39
N LEU A 530 -26.59 -9.62 11.11
CA LEU A 530 -27.60 -10.09 10.17
C LEU A 530 -27.26 -11.51 9.68
N ASN A 531 -26.64 -12.33 10.53
CA ASN A 531 -26.25 -13.70 10.18
C ASN A 531 -27.46 -14.51 9.74
N LYS A 532 -27.54 -14.80 8.44
CA LYS A 532 -28.70 -15.47 7.82
C LYS A 532 -28.91 -16.89 8.33
N GLY A 533 -27.85 -17.56 8.80
CA GLY A 533 -27.92 -18.91 9.36
C GLY A 533 -28.61 -18.95 10.72
N LEU A 534 -28.48 -17.87 11.51
CA LEU A 534 -29.11 -17.76 12.84
C LEU A 534 -30.48 -17.08 12.76
N THR A 535 -30.59 -16.01 11.97
CA THR A 535 -31.73 -15.08 11.99
C THR A 535 -32.76 -15.38 10.89
N GLY A 536 -32.37 -16.16 9.88
CA GLY A 536 -33.14 -16.42 8.67
C GLY A 536 -32.98 -15.31 7.63
N GLY A 537 -32.86 -15.70 6.36
CA GLY A 537 -32.57 -14.78 5.25
C GLY A 537 -33.58 -13.64 5.08
N GLU A 538 -34.88 -13.92 5.24
CA GLU A 538 -35.94 -12.91 5.15
C GLU A 538 -35.88 -11.90 6.31
N SER A 539 -35.66 -12.39 7.54
CA SER A 539 -35.58 -11.51 8.72
C SER A 539 -34.40 -10.56 8.62
N ALA A 540 -33.25 -11.09 8.20
CA ALA A 540 -32.04 -10.31 7.98
C ALA A 540 -32.24 -9.24 6.89
N ARG A 541 -32.88 -9.61 5.77
CA ARG A 541 -33.20 -8.68 4.69
C ARG A 541 -34.10 -7.55 5.17
N LEU A 542 -35.20 -7.88 5.85
CA LEU A 542 -36.14 -6.89 6.37
C LEU A 542 -35.49 -5.92 7.36
N LEU A 543 -34.83 -6.44 8.40
CA LEU A 543 -34.23 -5.60 9.44
C LEU A 543 -33.15 -4.69 8.83
N GLY A 544 -32.30 -5.25 7.96
CA GLY A 544 -31.29 -4.48 7.24
C GLY A 544 -31.90 -3.38 6.38
N SER A 545 -32.93 -3.69 5.58
CA SER A 545 -33.62 -2.72 4.72
C SER A 545 -34.30 -1.60 5.52
N LEU A 546 -34.98 -1.93 6.63
CA LEU A 546 -35.59 -0.91 7.49
C LEU A 546 -34.56 0.03 8.09
N ILE A 547 -33.45 -0.51 8.59
CA ILE A 547 -32.40 0.32 9.17
C ILE A 547 -31.77 1.21 8.10
N VAL A 548 -31.38 0.65 6.94
CA VAL A 548 -30.73 1.42 5.88
C VAL A 548 -31.65 2.50 5.33
N GLY A 549 -32.89 2.15 4.96
CA GLY A 549 -33.84 3.09 4.37
C GLY A 549 -34.21 4.23 5.31
N LEU A 550 -34.41 3.94 6.60
CA LEU A 550 -34.72 4.96 7.59
C LEU A 550 -33.50 5.80 7.96
N THR A 551 -32.31 5.21 8.03
CA THR A 551 -31.07 5.99 8.27
C THR A 551 -30.76 6.95 7.12
N TRP A 552 -31.20 6.65 5.89
CA TRP A 552 -31.04 7.57 4.75
C TRP A 552 -32.05 8.73 4.75
N THR A 553 -33.21 8.52 5.39
CA THR A 553 -34.29 9.52 5.43
C THR A 553 -34.09 10.52 6.58
N LEU A 554 -33.48 10.06 7.67
CA LEU A 554 -33.04 10.88 8.79
C LEU A 554 -31.77 11.64 8.36
#